data_AF-A0A958ECC1-F1
#
_entry.id   AF-A0A958ECC1-F1
#
_cell.length_a   1.000
_cell.length_b   1.000
_cell.length_c   1.000
_cell.angle_alpha   90.00
_cell.angle_beta   90.00
_cell.angle_gamma   90.00
#
_symmetry.space_group_name_H-M   'P 1'
#
loop_
_entity.id
_entity.type
_entity.pdbx_description
1 polymer ?
#
loop_
_entity_poly.entity_id
_entity_poly.type
_entity_poly.pdbx_seq_one_letter_code
_entity_poly.pdbx_strand_id
1 'polypeptide(L)'
;ELSGHLINKVRLIGNYQRLNGIKRSGIIHLEASAPDLVPKFELAAYYDKSRVETFRDFRTLDPLSVLTAEVGYQLNSFLLLTTIYRWNWVESPDQPGVYTRIERIEPRISFRYRF
;
A
#
# COMPACT_ATOMS: atom_id res chain seq x y z
N GLU A 1 -13.61 -6.01 -7.68
CA GLU A 1 -13.20 -5.74 -6.30
C GLU A 1 -13.45 -7.00 -5.48
N LEU A 2 -12.43 -7.50 -4.78
CA LEU A 2 -12.51 -8.64 -3.89
C LEU A 2 -12.20 -8.13 -2.49
N SER A 3 -13.14 -8.27 -1.56
CA SER A 3 -12.93 -7.92 -0.15
C SER A 3 -13.13 -9.17 0.71
N GLY A 4 -12.23 -9.37 1.67
CA GLY A 4 -12.25 -10.49 2.59
C GLY A 4 -11.95 -10.02 4.00
N HIS A 5 -12.63 -10.61 4.98
CA HIS A 5 -12.33 -10.39 6.39
C HIS A 5 -11.62 -11.62 6.93
N LEU A 6 -10.37 -11.47 7.38
CA LEU A 6 -9.70 -12.48 8.18
C LEU A 6 -9.88 -12.14 9.66
N ILE A 7 -10.46 -13.06 10.43
CA ILE A 7 -10.53 -12.97 11.91
C ILE A 7 -11.31 -11.71 12.39
N ASN A 8 -12.24 -11.19 11.58
CA ASN A 8 -13.08 -10.00 11.85
C ASN A 8 -12.34 -8.70 12.24
N LYS A 9 -11.01 -8.70 12.21
CA LYS A 9 -10.12 -7.62 12.64
C LYS A 9 -9.17 -7.17 11.53
N VAL A 10 -8.90 -8.05 10.57
CA VAL A 10 -8.09 -7.75 9.38
C VAL A 10 -9.01 -7.72 8.17
N ARG A 11 -8.99 -6.60 7.47
CA ARG A 11 -9.67 -6.38 6.20
C ARG A 11 -8.65 -6.46 5.08
N LEU A 12 -8.90 -7.33 4.12
CA LEU A 12 -8.11 -7.44 2.91
C LEU A 12 -8.98 -6.95 1.74
N ILE A 13 -8.50 -5.99 0.98
CA ILE A 13 -9.17 -5.46 -0.21
C ILE A 13 -8.22 -5.63 -1.38
N GLY A 14 -8.68 -6.31 -2.43
CA GLY A 14 -7.97 -6.45 -3.69
C GLY A 14 -8.78 -5.88 -4.83
N ASN A 15 -8.19 -4.94 -5.57
CA ASN A 15 -8.76 -4.40 -6.79
C ASN A 15 -7.83 -4.64 -7.96
N TYR A 16 -8.42 -5.03 -9.10
CA TYR A 16 -7.74 -5.11 -10.37
C TYR A 16 -8.61 -4.42 -11.41
N GLN A 17 -8.03 -3.44 -12.08
CA GLN A 17 -8.68 -2.70 -13.16
C GLN A 17 -7.79 -2.78 -14.40
N ARG A 18 -8.40 -3.04 -15.55
CA ARG A 18 -7.74 -3.00 -16.85
C ARG A 18 -8.68 -2.35 -17.85
N LEU A 19 -8.18 -1.39 -18.62
CA LEU A 19 -8.95 -0.79 -19.70
C LEU A 19 -8.84 -1.66 -20.95
N ASN A 20 -9.99 -2.10 -21.45
CA ASN A 20 -10.06 -2.84 -22.71
C ASN A 20 -9.58 -1.95 -23.87
N GLY A 21 -8.65 -2.46 -24.66
CA GLY A 21 -8.09 -1.75 -25.82
C GLY A 21 -6.86 -0.87 -25.55
N ILE A 22 -6.46 -0.65 -24.29
CA ILE A 22 -5.24 0.11 -23.95
C ILE A 22 -4.19 -0.82 -23.36
N LYS A 23 -3.07 -0.99 -24.07
CA LYS A 23 -1.90 -1.75 -23.59
C LYS A 23 -1.33 -1.08 -22.33
N ARG A 24 -0.86 -1.88 -21.37
CA ARG A 24 -0.27 -1.40 -20.10
C ARG A 24 -1.16 -0.51 -19.23
N SER A 25 -2.47 -0.75 -19.24
CA SER A 25 -3.45 -0.01 -18.42
C SER A 25 -3.85 -0.70 -17.11
N GLY A 26 -3.28 -1.88 -16.83
CA GLY A 26 -3.63 -2.64 -15.63
C GLY A 26 -3.16 -1.95 -14.35
N ILE A 27 -4.07 -1.74 -13.40
CA ILE A 27 -3.79 -1.25 -12.05
C ILE A 27 -4.23 -2.32 -11.07
N ILE A 28 -3.33 -2.69 -10.17
CA ILE A 28 -3.56 -3.58 -9.05
C ILE A 28 -3.40 -2.76 -7.79
N HIS A 29 -4.39 -2.87 -6.91
CA HIS A 29 -4.36 -2.31 -5.58
C HIS A 29 -4.68 -3.43 -4.60
N LEU A 30 -3.75 -3.73 -3.69
CA LEU A 30 -3.95 -4.67 -2.58
C LEU A 30 -3.80 -3.90 -1.28
N GLU A 31 -4.85 -3.82 -0.49
CA GLU A 31 -4.85 -3.24 0.83
C GLU A 31 -5.07 -4.34 1.87
N ALA A 32 -4.31 -4.24 2.96
CA ALA A 32 -4.51 -4.99 4.18
C ALA A 32 -4.57 -3.99 5.34
N SER A 33 -5.75 -3.83 5.93
CA SER A 33 -5.96 -2.93 7.07
C SER A 33 -6.42 -3.71 8.30
N ALA A 34 -5.90 -3.34 9.47
CA ALA A 34 -6.16 -3.98 10.75
C ALA A 34 -6.38 -2.93 11.86
N PRO A 35 -7.47 -2.14 11.78
CA PRO A 35 -7.71 -1.03 12.71
C PRO A 35 -8.05 -1.47 14.14
N ASP A 36 -8.62 -2.66 14.31
CA ASP A 36 -9.11 -3.16 15.61
C ASP A 36 -8.28 -4.35 16.15
N LEU A 37 -7.10 -4.59 15.57
CA LEU A 37 -6.24 -5.68 15.98
C LEU A 37 -5.64 -5.42 17.36
N VAL A 38 -5.09 -4.22 17.56
CA VAL A 38 -4.47 -3.76 18.81
C VAL A 38 -5.14 -2.45 19.24
N PRO A 39 -5.59 -2.31 20.51
CA PRO A 39 -6.21 -1.08 20.99
C PRO A 39 -5.32 0.13 20.75
N LYS A 40 -5.91 1.22 20.24
CA LYS A 40 -5.23 2.51 19.91
C LYS A 40 -4.26 2.46 18.73
N PHE A 41 -4.04 1.31 18.09
CA PHE A 41 -3.16 1.21 16.91
C PHE A 41 -3.99 0.95 15.65
N GLU A 42 -3.73 1.75 14.62
CA GLU A 42 -4.28 1.54 13.29
C GLU A 42 -3.14 1.04 12.40
N LEU A 43 -3.20 -0.21 11.95
CA LEU A 43 -2.20 -0.76 11.04
C LEU A 43 -2.80 -0.90 9.65
N ALA A 44 -2.08 -0.43 8.63
CA ALA A 44 -2.46 -0.68 7.24
C ALA A 44 -1.23 -0.93 6.37
N ALA A 45 -1.41 -1.70 5.31
CA ALA A 45 -0.42 -1.92 4.29
C ALA A 45 -1.09 -1.91 2.93
N TYR A 46 -0.49 -1.23 1.98
CA TYR A 46 -0.99 -1.06 0.62
C TYR A 46 0.12 -1.47 -0.33
N TYR A 47 -0.23 -2.29 -1.32
CA TYR A 47 0.62 -2.63 -2.42
C TYR A 47 -0.09 -2.22 -3.71
N ASP A 48 0.48 -1.21 -4.34
CA ASP A 48 0.01 -0.68 -5.61
C ASP A 48 0.97 -1.09 -6.72
N LYS A 49 0.41 -1.64 -7.80
CA LYS A 49 1.17 -1.92 -9.01
C LYS A 49 0.44 -1.40 -10.23
N SER A 50 1.12 -0.57 -11.01
CA SER A 50 0.59 -0.01 -12.26
C SER A 50 1.24 -0.65 -13.50
N ARG A 51 0.57 -0.51 -14.65
CA ARG A 51 0.97 -1.04 -15.97
C ARG A 51 1.09 -2.55 -16.08
N VAL A 52 0.25 -3.28 -15.38
CA VAL A 52 0.23 -4.75 -15.46
C VAL A 52 -0.41 -5.17 -16.80
N GLU A 53 0.32 -5.88 -17.65
CA GLU A 53 -0.16 -6.34 -18.96
C GLU A 53 -0.33 -7.87 -19.01
N THR A 54 0.57 -8.62 -18.36
CA THR A 54 0.57 -10.09 -18.32
C THR A 54 0.68 -10.64 -16.89
N PHE A 55 0.24 -11.89 -16.66
CA PHE A 55 0.42 -12.61 -15.37
C PHE A 55 1.90 -12.77 -14.97
N ARG A 56 2.83 -12.73 -15.93
CA ARG A 56 4.28 -12.68 -15.66
C ARG A 56 4.68 -11.34 -15.02
N ASP A 57 4.11 -10.23 -15.48
CA ASP A 57 4.33 -8.91 -14.90
C ASP A 57 3.78 -8.81 -13.49
N PHE A 58 2.86 -9.69 -13.06
CA PHE A 58 2.44 -9.75 -11.66
C PHE A 58 3.60 -10.15 -10.72
N ARG A 59 4.55 -10.97 -11.21
CA ARG A 59 5.60 -11.58 -10.40
C ARG A 59 6.93 -10.82 -10.42
N THR A 60 7.11 -9.92 -11.38
CA THR A 60 8.32 -9.10 -11.50
C THR A 60 8.26 -7.91 -10.53
N LEU A 61 9.36 -7.60 -9.84
CA LEU A 61 9.46 -6.37 -9.04
C LEU A 61 9.92 -5.24 -9.96
N ASP A 62 8.96 -4.42 -10.41
CA ASP A 62 9.19 -3.31 -11.33
C ASP A 62 9.11 -1.97 -10.59
N PRO A 63 9.67 -0.87 -11.15
CA PRO A 63 9.62 0.45 -10.53
C PRO A 63 8.22 1.06 -10.40
N LEU A 64 7.23 0.37 -10.94
CA LEU A 64 5.80 0.71 -10.87
C LEU A 64 5.09 0.03 -9.70
N SER A 65 5.84 -0.72 -8.89
CA SER A 65 5.39 -1.31 -7.63
C SER A 65 5.67 -0.32 -6.51
N VAL A 66 4.69 -0.06 -5.67
CA VAL A 66 4.84 0.77 -4.48
C VAL A 66 4.25 0.00 -3.32
N LEU A 67 5.05 -0.20 -2.27
CA LEU A 67 4.60 -0.79 -1.03
C LEU A 67 4.57 0.31 0.02
N THR A 68 3.42 0.53 0.63
CA THR A 68 3.25 1.49 1.72
C THR A 68 2.78 0.73 2.94
N ALA A 69 3.43 0.90 4.09
CA ALA A 69 2.95 0.46 5.39
C ALA A 69 2.67 1.68 6.27
N GLU A 70 1.53 1.69 6.92
CA GLU A 70 1.08 2.75 7.80
C GLU A 70 0.90 2.21 9.21
N VAL A 71 1.43 2.96 10.17
CA VAL A 71 1.29 2.69 11.59
C VAL A 71 0.73 3.94 12.25
N GLY A 72 -0.55 3.91 12.58
CA GLY A 72 -1.26 4.91 13.35
C GLY A 72 -1.25 4.55 14.84
N TYR A 73 -1.04 5.55 15.69
CA TYR A 73 -1.22 5.48 17.13
C TYR A 73 -2.13 6.61 17.60
N GLN A 74 -3.24 6.24 18.23
CA GLN A 74 -4.19 7.19 18.79
C GLN A 74 -3.65 7.73 20.10
N LEU A 75 -3.13 8.96 20.05
CA LEU A 75 -2.62 9.67 21.23
C LEU A 75 -3.78 10.01 22.17
N ASN A 76 -4.86 10.59 21.63
CA ASN A 76 -6.06 11.02 22.35
C ASN A 76 -7.31 10.84 21.48
N SER A 77 -8.51 11.12 22.02
CA SER A 77 -9.79 11.04 21.30
C SER A 77 -9.83 11.89 20.02
N PHE A 78 -8.91 12.86 19.88
CA PHE A 78 -8.85 13.81 18.77
C PHE A 78 -7.49 13.86 18.06
N LEU A 79 -6.46 13.16 18.54
CA LEU A 79 -5.12 13.16 17.92
C LEU A 79 -4.69 11.76 17.51
N LEU A 80 -4.27 11.62 16.26
CA LEU A 80 -3.71 10.41 15.68
C LEU A 80 -2.30 10.73 15.16
N LEU A 81 -1.29 10.01 15.66
CA LEU A 81 0.06 10.03 15.10
C LEU A 81 0.18 8.88 14.12
N THR A 82 0.41 9.16 12.85
CA THR A 82 0.58 8.16 11.80
C THR A 82 1.98 8.24 11.23
N THR A 83 2.68 7.12 11.17
CA THR A 83 3.94 6.99 10.44
C THR A 83 3.71 6.17 9.20
N ILE A 84 4.02 6.76 8.04
CA ILE A 84 3.88 6.13 6.73
C ILE A 84 5.27 5.73 6.26
N TYR A 85 5.49 4.43 6.07
CA TYR A 85 6.69 3.86 5.46
C TYR A 85 6.36 3.51 4.01
N ARG A 86 7.05 4.13 3.06
CA ARG A 86 6.86 3.86 1.65
C ARG A 86 8.16 3.34 1.05
N TRP A 87 8.05 2.22 0.36
CA TRP A 87 9.10 1.61 -0.43
C TRP A 87 8.72 1.69 -1.89
N ASN A 88 9.58 2.35 -2.66
CA ASN A 88 9.52 2.37 -4.12
C ASN A 88 10.72 1.59 -4.64
N TRP A 89 10.57 0.99 -5.82
CA TRP A 89 11.67 0.34 -6.51
C TRP A 89 12.10 1.25 -7.66
N VAL A 90 13.40 1.45 -7.83
CA VAL A 90 13.95 2.20 -8.96
C VAL A 90 15.10 1.39 -9.54
N GLU A 91 15.17 1.33 -10.87
CA GLU A 91 16.28 0.66 -11.53
C GLU A 91 17.59 1.37 -11.21
N SER A 92 18.61 0.60 -10.82
CA SER A 92 19.91 1.14 -10.48
C SER A 92 20.56 1.74 -11.72
N PRO A 93 21.05 2.99 -11.68
CA PRO A 93 21.73 3.60 -12.82
C PRO A 93 23.03 2.85 -13.20
N ASP A 94 23.62 2.13 -12.25
CA ASP A 94 24.91 1.45 -12.43
C ASP A 94 24.79 -0.01 -12.91
N GLN A 95 23.60 -0.61 -12.79
CA GLN A 95 23.37 -2.02 -13.13
C GLN A 95 21.97 -2.23 -13.75
N PRO A 96 21.89 -2.37 -15.10
CA PRO A 96 20.63 -2.65 -15.79
C PRO A 96 20.00 -3.94 -15.27
N GLY A 97 18.72 -3.88 -14.89
CA GLY A 97 17.98 -5.02 -14.33
C GLY A 97 18.13 -5.27 -12.82
N VAL A 98 18.90 -4.44 -12.10
CA VAL A 98 18.98 -4.49 -10.63
C VAL A 98 18.13 -3.35 -10.05
N TYR A 99 17.10 -3.69 -9.29
CA TYR A 99 16.22 -2.71 -8.67
C TYR A 99 16.67 -2.39 -7.25
N THR A 100 16.88 -1.10 -6.97
CA THR A 100 17.18 -0.58 -5.64
C THR A 100 15.91 -0.10 -4.95
N ARG A 101 15.82 -0.34 -3.64
CA ARG A 101 14.70 0.11 -2.82
C ARG A 101 14.96 1.54 -2.35
N ILE A 102 14.07 2.47 -2.71
CA ILE A 102 14.04 3.81 -2.13
C ILE A 102 13.01 3.83 -1.02
N GLU A 103 13.47 4.14 0.18
CA GLU A 103 12.67 4.19 1.40
C GLU A 103 12.32 5.64 1.73
N ARG A 104 11.06 5.89 2.07
CA ARG A 104 10.58 7.18 2.52
C ARG A 104 9.74 6.98 3.77
N ILE A 105 10.07 7.73 4.81
CA ILE A 105 9.37 7.70 6.10
C ILE A 105 8.70 9.05 6.28
N GLU A 106 7.39 9.07 6.45
CA GLU A 106 6.60 10.28 6.64
C GLU A 106 5.82 10.21 7.95
N PRO A 107 6.28 10.89 9.01
CA PRO A 107 5.47 11.09 10.20
C PRO A 107 4.41 12.16 9.94
N ARG A 108 3.17 11.90 10.37
CA ARG A 108 2.02 12.79 10.24
C ARG A 108 1.26 12.82 11.56
N ILE A 109 0.86 14.01 11.99
CA ILE A 109 -0.09 14.18 13.09
C ILE A 109 -1.40 14.66 12.48
N SER A 110 -2.49 13.94 12.78
CA SER A 110 -3.83 14.23 12.29
C SER A 110 -4.75 14.55 13.45
N PHE A 111 -5.53 15.61 13.32
CA PHE A 111 -6.61 15.94 14.24
C PHE A 111 -7.92 15.34 13.70
N ARG A 112 -8.55 14.44 14.46
CA ARG A 112 -9.82 13.78 14.09
C ARG A 112 -10.90 14.16 15.08
N TYR A 113 -11.85 14.99 14.66
CA TYR A 113 -13.02 15.35 15.47
C TYR A 113 -14.26 14.75 14.80
N ARG A 114 -15.02 13.94 15.55
CA ARG A 114 -16.34 13.45 15.12
C ARG A 114 -17.39 14.30 15.85
N PHE A 115 -18.23 14.98 15.08
CA PHE A 115 -19.41 15.71 15.55
C PHE A 115 -20.59 14.77 15.79
#